data_AF-A0A450VP13-F1
#
_entry.id   AF-A0A450VP13-F1
#
_cell.length_a   1.000
_cell.length_b   1.000
_cell.length_c   1.000
_cell.angle_alpha   90.00
_cell.angle_beta   90.00
_cell.angle_gamma   90.00
#
_symmetry.space_group_name_H-M   'P 1'
#
loop_
_entity.id
_entity.type
_entity.pdbx_description
1 polymer ?
#
loop_
_entity_poly.entity_id
_entity_poly.type
_entity_poly.pdbx_seq_one_letter_code
_entity_poly.pdbx_strand_id
1 'polypeptide(L)' 'QVAIQMLANVKQTSIFSPITSTIMAGILVYTDECDIYNRVSEWGYGRETVCHSRGEYGRD' A
#
# COMPACT_ATOMS: atom_id res chain seq x y z
N GLN A 1 9.38 8.86 -14.75
CA GLN A 1 9.90 7.50 -14.47
C GLN A 1 9.47 7.15 -13.05
N VAL A 2 8.73 6.05 -12.84
CA VAL A 2 8.32 5.59 -11.50
C VAL A 2 9.29 4.50 -11.04
N ALA A 3 9.81 4.58 -9.82
CA ALA A 3 10.64 3.51 -9.24
C ALA A 3 10.47 3.43 -7.71
N ILE A 4 10.29 2.20 -7.21
CA ILE A 4 10.35 1.81 -5.79
C ILE A 4 11.41 0.71 -5.70
N GLN A 5 12.39 0.82 -4.80
CA GLN A 5 13.33 -0.27 -4.52
C GLN A 5 13.48 -0.49 -3.02
N MET A 6 12.95 -1.62 -2.55
CA MET A 6 13.09 -2.11 -1.18
C MET A 6 14.22 -3.15 -1.09
N LEU A 7 14.93 -3.13 0.05
CA LEU A 7 16.21 -3.81 0.28
C LEU A 7 16.07 -5.32 0.57
N ALA A 8 17.22 -5.99 0.65
CA ALA A 8 17.37 -7.43 0.88
C ALA A 8 16.75 -7.99 2.18
N ASN A 9 16.27 -7.17 3.13
CA ASN A 9 15.58 -7.68 4.32
C ASN A 9 14.73 -6.60 5.04
N VAL A 10 14.10 -5.70 4.28
CA VAL A 10 13.36 -4.55 4.85
C VAL A 10 12.32 -4.98 5.88
N LYS A 11 12.23 -4.22 6.99
CA LYS A 11 11.27 -4.44 8.09
C LYS A 11 10.32 -3.27 8.40
N GLN A 12 10.55 -2.07 7.85
CA GLN A 12 9.49 -1.12 7.47
C GLN A 12 10.10 0.18 6.94
N THR A 13 9.96 0.41 5.64
CA THR A 13 10.16 1.72 5.01
C THR A 13 8.79 2.15 4.51
N SER A 14 8.25 3.23 5.10
CA SER A 14 6.88 3.66 4.84
C SER A 14 6.66 3.97 3.36
N ILE A 15 5.56 3.48 2.80
CA ILE A 15 5.11 3.82 1.45
C ILE A 15 4.40 5.19 1.38
N PHE A 16 4.42 5.99 2.45
CA PHE A 16 3.78 7.31 2.50
C PHE A 16 4.16 8.22 1.32
N SER A 17 5.45 8.36 1.05
CA SER A 17 5.96 9.27 0.03
C SER A 17 5.51 8.89 -1.39
N PRO A 18 5.66 7.63 -1.86
CA PRO A 18 5.15 7.27 -3.19
C PRO A 18 3.63 7.40 -3.29
N ILE A 19 2.87 7.10 -2.22
CA ILE A 19 1.41 7.25 -2.22
C ILE A 19 1.01 8.73 -2.32
N THR A 20 1.51 9.60 -1.45
CA THR A 20 1.10 11.02 -1.41
C THR A 20 1.61 11.86 -2.58
N SER A 21 2.73 11.46 -3.19
CA SER A 21 3.26 12.15 -4.38
C SER A 21 2.55 11.75 -5.69
N THR A 22 1.96 10.56 -5.73
CA THR A 22 1.36 10.01 -6.97
C THR A 22 -0.17 10.09 -6.95
N ILE A 23 -0.76 10.04 -5.75
CA ILE A 23 -2.19 9.84 -5.56
C ILE A 23 -2.81 11.08 -4.89
N MET A 24 -3.85 11.63 -5.52
CA MET A 24 -4.62 12.75 -4.97
C MET A 24 -5.26 12.37 -3.63
N ALA A 25 -5.19 13.24 -2.63
CA ALA A 25 -5.81 13.02 -1.33
C ALA A 25 -7.33 12.81 -1.43
N GLY A 26 -7.90 12.06 -0.49
CA GLY A 26 -9.35 11.80 -0.40
C GLY A 26 -9.89 10.77 -1.39
N ILE A 27 -9.05 10.16 -2.23
CA ILE A 27 -9.50 9.07 -3.10
C ILE A 27 -9.53 7.72 -2.35
N LEU A 28 -10.31 6.79 -2.89
CA LEU A 28 -10.36 5.40 -2.42
C LEU A 28 -9.20 4.59 -2.99
N VAL A 29 -8.39 4.02 -2.09
CA VAL A 29 -7.24 3.15 -2.43
C VAL A 29 -7.64 1.71 -2.14
N TYR A 30 -7.55 0.86 -3.17
CA TYR A 30 -7.74 -0.58 -3.04
C TYR A 30 -6.40 -1.24 -2.72
N THR A 31 -6.34 -1.96 -1.62
CA THR A 31 -5.12 -2.63 -1.11
C THR A 31 -5.44 -4.04 -0.68
N ASP A 32 -4.42 -4.85 -0.46
CA ASP A 32 -4.52 -6.14 0.22
C ASP A 32 -4.94 -5.96 1.71
N GLU A 33 -5.27 -7.05 2.40
CA GLU A 33 -5.56 -7.04 3.83
C GLU A 33 -4.37 -6.66 4.72
N CYS A 34 -3.12 -6.82 4.27
CA CYS A 34 -1.93 -6.60 5.11
C CYS A 34 -1.98 -5.29 5.93
N ASP A 35 -1.62 -5.38 7.22
CA ASP A 35 -1.69 -4.26 8.17
C ASP A 35 -0.82 -3.07 7.79
N ILE A 36 0.23 -3.28 7.00
CA ILE A 36 1.09 -2.21 6.49
C ILE A 36 0.30 -1.12 5.75
N TYR A 37 -0.85 -1.48 5.16
CA TYR A 37 -1.71 -0.58 4.41
C TYR A 37 -2.76 0.14 5.26
N ASN A 38 -2.97 -0.24 6.53
CA ASN A 38 -3.93 0.45 7.42
C ASN A 38 -3.60 1.95 7.55
N ARG A 39 -2.32 2.29 7.42
CA ARG A 39 -1.79 3.67 7.49
C ARG A 39 -2.30 4.57 6.37
N VAL A 40 -2.77 4.01 5.25
CA VAL A 40 -3.34 4.78 4.13
C VAL A 40 -4.58 5.56 4.58
N SER A 41 -5.41 4.95 5.44
CA SER A 41 -6.56 5.63 6.05
C SER A 41 -6.12 6.77 6.98
N GLU A 42 -5.06 6.57 7.77
CA GLU A 42 -4.49 7.59 8.65
C GLU A 42 -3.95 8.81 7.88
N TRP A 43 -3.58 8.62 6.61
CA TRP A 43 -3.08 9.68 5.74
C TRP A 43 -4.20 10.43 4.99
N GLY A 44 -5.47 10.11 5.24
CA GLY A 44 -6.62 10.82 4.65
C GLY A 44 -7.12 10.24 3.32
N TYR A 45 -6.79 8.99 3.03
CA TYR A 45 -7.33 8.25 1.88
C TYR A 45 -8.43 7.30 2.33
N GLY A 46 -9.38 6.99 1.46
CA GLY A 46 -10.24 5.83 1.66
C GLY A 46 -9.42 4.54 1.49
N ARG A 47 -9.74 3.49 2.24
CA ARG A 47 -9.15 2.15 2.08
C ARG A 47 -10.26 1.14 1.89
N GLU A 48 -10.11 0.29 0.88
CA GLU A 48 -10.89 -0.93 0.71
C GLU A 48 -9.97 -2.11 0.44
N THR A 49 -10.33 -3.27 0.97
CA THR A 49 -9.58 -4.51 0.74
C THR A 49 -10.03 -5.16 -0.57
N VAL A 50 -9.09 -5.64 -1.37
CA VAL A 50 -9.40 -6.44 -2.56
C VAL A 50 -9.64 -7.90 -2.19
N CYS A 51 -10.38 -8.63 -3.04
CA CYS A 51 -10.48 -10.09 -2.91
C CYS A 51 -9.36 -10.75 -3.71
N HIS A 52 -8.66 -11.69 -3.09
CA HIS A 52 -7.67 -12.50 -3.78
C HIS A 52 -8.30 -13.54 -4.70
N SER A 53 -7.74 -13.65 -5.90
CA SER A 53 -8.10 -14.72 -6.83
C SER A 53 -7.29 -15.99 -6.55
N ARG A 54 -7.79 -17.13 -7.06
CA ARG A 54 -7.11 -18.42 -6.89
C ARG A 54 -5.68 -18.37 -7.46
N GLY A 55 -4.69 -18.61 -6.62
CA GLY A 55 -3.26 -18.63 -6.99
C GLY A 55 -2.49 -17.36 -6.64
N GLU A 56 -3.14 -16.38 -6.02
CA GLU A 56 -2.48 -15.24 -5.39
C GLU A 56 -1.98 -15.62 -3.99
N TYR A 57 -0.77 -15.20 -3.65
CA TYR A 57 -0.13 -15.49 -2.37
C TYR A 57 0.59 -14.23 -1.87
N GLY A 58 0.17 -13.74 -0.71
CA GLY A 58 0.94 -12.79 0.09
C GLY A 58 2.01 -13.51 0.90
N ARG A 59 3.16 -12.85 1.12
CA ARG A 59 4.09 -13.23 2.20
C ARG A 59 4.17 -12.05 3.16
N ASP A 60 3.69 -12.28 4.37
CA ASP A 60 3.79 -11.37 5.50
C ASP A 60 5.16 -11.51 6.20
#